data_AF-A0A497GZC9-F1
#
_entry.id   AF-A0A497GZC9-F1
#
_cell.length_a   1.000
_cell.length_b   1.000
_cell.length_c   1.000
_cell.angle_alpha   90.00
_cell.angle_beta   90.00
_cell.angle_gamma   90.00
#
_symmetry.space_group_name_H-M   'P 1'
#
loop_
_entity.id
_entity.type
_entity.pdbx_description
1 polymer ?
#
loop_
_entity_poly.entity_id
_entity_poly.type
_entity_poly.pdbx_seq_one_letter_code
_entity_poly.pdbx_strand_id
1 'polypeptide(L)'
;EGVIRTLLDDGYRREQLYPVENKTVVTNPRQGAINNRWMPVLEKYGLPFIALPEVEWVKYEFKGLLKLNQIFPEIEIPKMFIGKSVIHLPTLKTHGHSVTTGAIKNAFGGLLKEVRHYGHEFIHEVLVDLLTMQYQLHPGIFAVMDGTVCGDGAGPRTMRPVIKNYILASADQVAIDAIAAKMMGFDPLEIPYLRMAAEMGYGVADPKDIEVIGEDISRVNFGFESKRSFVIWGDQMIRKGFLRPFYWLLLKSPLWVWAPFASNVYHDLFWYPIIGRRRIEEFMRTNWGKLFESYGAGAGS
;
A
#
# COMPACT_ATOMS: atom_id res chain seq x y z
N GLU A 1 0.91 -8.36 -14.61
CA GLU A 1 1.39 -9.18 -15.75
C GLU A 1 2.87 -8.96 -16.06
N GLY A 2 3.33 -7.73 -16.33
CA GLY A 2 4.72 -7.47 -16.73
C GLY A 2 5.79 -8.06 -15.80
N VAL A 3 5.59 -7.96 -14.48
CA VAL A 3 6.51 -8.55 -13.49
C VAL A 3 6.57 -10.08 -13.59
N ILE A 4 5.43 -10.74 -13.76
CA ILE A 4 5.39 -12.21 -13.90
C ILE A 4 6.15 -12.63 -15.16
N ARG A 5 5.90 -11.97 -16.29
CA ARG A 5 6.60 -12.25 -17.56
C ARG A 5 8.10 -12.11 -17.40
N THR A 6 8.55 -10.98 -16.84
CA THR A 6 9.98 -10.68 -16.64
C THR A 6 10.63 -11.76 -15.78
N LEU A 7 10.02 -12.14 -14.65
CA LEU A 7 10.56 -13.19 -13.79
C LEU A 7 10.65 -14.55 -14.52
N LEU A 8 9.65 -14.91 -15.31
CA LEU A 8 9.67 -16.16 -16.07
C LEU A 8 10.74 -16.12 -17.18
N ASP A 9 10.88 -15.00 -17.87
CA ASP A 9 11.87 -14.77 -18.93
C ASP A 9 13.30 -14.80 -18.35
N ASP A 10 13.49 -14.31 -17.12
CA ASP A 10 14.74 -14.38 -16.35
C ASP A 10 15.02 -15.79 -15.76
N GLY A 11 14.13 -16.76 -16.00
CA GLY A 11 14.33 -18.16 -15.63
C GLY A 11 13.81 -18.57 -14.25
N TYR A 12 13.07 -17.70 -13.55
CA TYR A 12 12.38 -18.10 -12.32
C TYR A 12 11.30 -19.13 -12.61
N ARG A 13 11.22 -20.17 -11.79
CA ARG A 13 10.22 -21.23 -11.96
C ARG A 13 8.87 -20.82 -11.36
N ARG A 14 7.77 -21.20 -12.01
CA ARG A 14 6.39 -20.87 -11.58
C ARG A 14 6.10 -21.31 -10.16
N GLU A 15 6.63 -22.46 -9.75
CA GLU A 15 6.42 -23.05 -8.42
C GLU A 15 7.10 -22.25 -7.30
N GLN A 16 7.95 -21.29 -7.66
CA GLN A 16 8.66 -20.38 -6.75
C GLN A 16 8.05 -18.96 -6.74
N LEU A 17 7.01 -18.71 -7.54
CA LEU A 17 6.30 -17.44 -7.60
C LEU A 17 5.01 -17.54 -6.79
N TYR A 18 4.90 -16.70 -5.76
CA TYR A 18 3.79 -16.72 -4.81
C TYR A 18 3.06 -15.38 -4.80
N PRO A 19 2.06 -15.17 -5.67
CA PRO A 19 1.15 -14.03 -5.57
C PRO A 19 0.36 -14.09 -4.26
N VAL A 20 0.59 -13.11 -3.39
CA VAL A 20 -0.01 -13.03 -2.05
C VAL A 20 -0.71 -11.70 -1.83
N GLU A 21 -1.79 -11.71 -1.06
CA GLU A 21 -2.48 -10.50 -0.61
C GLU A 21 -3.10 -10.74 0.77
N ASN A 22 -3.19 -9.69 1.58
CA ASN A 22 -3.84 -9.77 2.89
C ASN A 22 -5.19 -9.08 2.91
N LYS A 23 -6.02 -9.44 3.88
CA LYS A 23 -7.26 -8.73 4.14
C LYS A 23 -7.00 -7.43 4.90
N THR A 24 -7.90 -6.46 4.71
CA THR A 24 -8.03 -5.31 5.62
C THR A 24 -9.19 -5.55 6.60
N VAL A 25 -9.42 -4.63 7.55
CA VAL A 25 -10.57 -4.67 8.48
C VAL A 25 -11.92 -4.80 7.73
N VAL A 26 -11.97 -4.38 6.47
CA VAL A 26 -13.22 -4.21 5.70
C VAL A 26 -13.15 -4.83 4.30
N THR A 27 -12.14 -5.66 3.98
CA THR A 27 -11.99 -6.23 2.62
C THR A 27 -11.76 -7.73 2.66
N ASN A 28 -12.17 -8.41 1.59
CA ASN A 28 -11.87 -9.81 1.33
C ASN A 28 -10.80 -9.89 0.23
N PRO A 29 -9.64 -10.55 0.46
CA PRO A 29 -8.52 -10.56 -0.48
C PRO A 29 -8.85 -11.31 -1.77
N ARG A 30 -9.66 -12.39 -1.70
CA ARG A 30 -10.10 -13.13 -2.89
C ARG A 30 -11.04 -12.29 -3.74
N GLN A 31 -12.02 -11.63 -3.12
CA GLN A 31 -12.89 -10.70 -3.83
C GLN A 31 -12.11 -9.54 -4.44
N GLY A 32 -11.09 -9.03 -3.73
CA GLY A 32 -10.16 -8.03 -4.23
C GLY A 32 -9.42 -8.50 -5.48
N ALA A 33 -8.86 -9.71 -5.46
CA ALA A 33 -8.17 -10.30 -6.61
C ALA A 33 -9.10 -10.47 -7.83
N ILE A 34 -10.36 -10.86 -7.62
CA ILE A 34 -11.36 -10.96 -8.69
C ILE A 34 -11.70 -9.57 -9.24
N ASN A 35 -12.05 -8.64 -8.37
CA ASN A 35 -12.52 -7.30 -8.76
C ASN A 35 -11.42 -6.46 -9.43
N ASN A 36 -10.15 -6.66 -9.05
CA ASN A 36 -9.01 -6.00 -9.69
C ASN A 36 -8.42 -6.79 -10.87
N ARG A 37 -9.12 -7.85 -11.32
CA ARG A 37 -8.72 -8.67 -12.48
C ARG A 37 -7.36 -9.35 -12.35
N TRP A 38 -6.95 -9.69 -11.13
CA TRP A 38 -5.73 -10.47 -10.90
C TRP A 38 -5.93 -11.93 -11.30
N MET A 39 -7.11 -12.51 -11.00
CA MET A 39 -7.38 -13.93 -11.26
C MET A 39 -7.12 -14.34 -12.72
N PRO A 40 -7.68 -13.67 -13.74
CA PRO A 40 -7.40 -14.03 -15.14
C PRO A 40 -5.92 -13.94 -15.52
N VAL A 41 -5.18 -13.00 -14.92
CA VAL A 41 -3.74 -12.86 -15.14
C VAL A 41 -3.00 -14.03 -14.50
N LEU A 42 -3.28 -14.34 -13.23
CA LEU A 42 -2.60 -15.44 -12.53
C LEU A 42 -2.88 -16.79 -13.18
N GLU A 43 -4.13 -17.05 -13.58
CA GLU A 43 -4.55 -18.26 -14.30
C GLU A 43 -3.82 -18.41 -15.64
N LYS A 44 -3.72 -17.33 -16.43
CA LYS A 44 -2.96 -17.32 -17.70
C LYS A 44 -1.51 -17.78 -17.54
N TYR A 45 -0.88 -17.47 -16.40
CA TYR A 45 0.51 -17.85 -16.13
C TYR A 45 0.64 -19.12 -15.27
N GLY A 46 -0.47 -19.77 -14.90
CA GLY A 46 -0.47 -20.97 -14.06
C GLY A 46 -0.01 -20.72 -12.63
N LEU A 47 -0.27 -19.52 -12.09
CA LEU A 47 0.11 -19.15 -10.72
C LEU A 47 -1.08 -19.22 -9.76
N PRO A 48 -0.89 -19.71 -8.52
CA PRO A 48 -1.93 -19.68 -7.51
C PRO A 48 -2.12 -18.27 -6.95
N PHE A 49 -3.32 -17.98 -6.43
CA PHE A 49 -3.53 -16.83 -5.55
C PHE A 49 -3.57 -17.30 -4.09
N ILE A 50 -2.71 -16.73 -3.25
CA ILE A 50 -2.59 -17.09 -1.84
C ILE A 50 -3.10 -15.94 -0.97
N ALA A 51 -4.23 -16.16 -0.31
CA ALA A 51 -4.75 -15.24 0.69
C ALA A 51 -3.99 -15.42 2.02
N LEU A 52 -3.24 -14.40 2.45
CA LEU A 52 -2.44 -14.46 3.68
C LEU A 52 -3.23 -14.76 4.96
N PRO A 53 -4.52 -14.41 5.12
CA PRO A 53 -5.30 -14.84 6.28
C PRO A 53 -5.48 -16.36 6.41
N GLU A 54 -5.27 -17.11 5.32
CA GLU A 54 -5.53 -18.55 5.22
C GLU A 54 -4.24 -19.39 5.39
N VAL A 55 -3.08 -18.75 5.51
CA VAL A 55 -1.79 -19.45 5.69
C VAL A 55 -1.42 -19.58 7.17
N GLU A 56 -0.41 -20.40 7.48
CA GLU A 56 0.12 -20.52 8.83
C GLU A 56 0.83 -19.21 9.25
N TRP A 57 0.43 -18.65 10.40
CA TRP A 57 1.10 -17.54 11.04
C TRP A 57 1.88 -18.03 12.25
N VAL A 58 3.11 -17.54 12.41
CA VAL A 58 4.00 -17.93 13.50
C VAL A 58 4.50 -16.69 14.22
N LYS A 59 4.73 -16.83 15.53
CA LYS A 59 5.41 -15.79 16.32
C LYS A 59 6.84 -15.63 15.82
N TYR A 60 7.26 -14.39 15.64
CA TYR A 60 8.62 -14.08 15.25
C TYR A 60 9.14 -12.91 16.07
N GLU A 61 10.32 -13.07 16.63
CA GLU A 61 10.93 -12.04 17.46
C GLU A 61 11.80 -11.12 16.60
N PHE A 62 11.49 -9.83 16.62
CA PHE A 62 12.23 -8.80 15.90
C PHE A 62 13.04 -7.95 16.86
N LYS A 63 14.22 -7.53 16.41
CA LYS A 63 15.09 -6.62 17.16
C LYS A 63 15.06 -5.23 16.55
N GLY A 64 15.28 -4.20 17.37
CA GLY A 64 15.42 -2.82 16.91
C GLY A 64 14.12 -2.14 16.45
N LEU A 65 12.96 -2.61 16.93
CA LEU A 65 11.68 -1.96 16.66
C LEU A 65 11.50 -0.71 17.54
N LEU A 66 11.03 0.36 16.94
CA LEU A 66 10.73 1.66 17.53
C LEU A 66 9.41 1.65 18.33
N LYS A 67 8.38 0.96 17.82
CA LYS A 67 7.02 1.07 18.36
C LYS A 67 6.18 -0.21 18.30
N LEU A 68 6.35 -1.08 17.30
CA LEU A 68 5.47 -2.24 17.11
C LEU A 68 5.43 -3.18 18.32
N ASN A 69 6.56 -3.39 18.99
CA ASN A 69 6.65 -4.17 20.23
C ASN A 69 5.89 -3.56 21.43
N GLN A 70 5.65 -2.25 21.42
CA GLN A 70 4.85 -1.55 22.43
C GLN A 70 3.36 -1.61 22.12
N ILE A 71 3.00 -1.81 20.84
CA ILE A 71 1.60 -1.88 20.38
C ILE A 71 1.08 -3.32 20.42
N PHE A 72 1.91 -4.28 20.01
CA PHE A 72 1.57 -5.69 19.92
C PHE A 72 2.46 -6.49 20.88
N PRO A 73 1.88 -7.12 21.91
CA PRO A 73 2.65 -7.96 22.84
C PRO A 73 3.40 -9.10 22.15
N GLU A 74 2.84 -9.62 21.06
CA GLU A 74 3.44 -10.64 20.23
C GLU A 74 3.23 -10.28 18.75
N ILE A 75 4.30 -10.36 17.97
CA ILE A 75 4.26 -10.12 16.52
C ILE A 75 4.23 -11.47 15.82
N GLU A 76 3.20 -11.67 15.00
CA GLU A 76 3.05 -12.84 14.16
C GLU A 76 3.26 -12.45 12.70
N ILE A 77 3.86 -13.35 11.93
CA ILE A 77 4.06 -13.21 10.48
C ILE A 77 3.61 -14.47 9.75
N PRO A 78 3.30 -14.38 8.44
CA PRO A 78 3.11 -15.56 7.62
C PRO A 78 4.40 -16.40 7.61
N LYS A 79 4.32 -17.67 8.04
CA LYS A 79 5.49 -18.57 8.08
C LYS A 79 6.17 -18.70 6.72
N MET A 80 5.39 -18.62 5.65
CA MET A 80 5.88 -18.69 4.28
C MET A 80 6.83 -17.54 3.90
N PHE A 81 6.85 -16.43 4.64
CA PHE A 81 7.73 -15.29 4.34
C PHE A 81 9.18 -15.52 4.76
N ILE A 82 9.41 -16.35 5.78
CA ILE A 82 10.74 -16.58 6.34
C ILE A 82 11.67 -17.14 5.25
N GLY A 83 12.77 -16.43 4.98
CA GLY A 83 13.80 -16.85 4.04
C GLY A 83 13.39 -16.77 2.56
N LYS A 84 12.30 -16.05 2.23
CA LYS A 84 11.88 -15.80 0.84
C LYS A 84 12.08 -14.35 0.45
N SER A 85 12.56 -14.08 -0.75
CA SER A 85 12.59 -12.72 -1.28
C SER A 85 11.17 -12.21 -1.55
N VAL A 86 10.97 -10.90 -1.48
CA VAL A 86 9.68 -10.24 -1.71
C VAL A 86 9.78 -9.21 -2.82
N ILE A 87 8.75 -9.14 -3.66
CA ILE A 87 8.59 -8.10 -4.67
C ILE A 87 7.30 -7.33 -4.36
N HIS A 88 7.42 -6.06 -3.99
CA HIS A 88 6.29 -5.17 -3.75
C HIS A 88 5.74 -4.62 -5.07
N LEU A 89 4.41 -4.61 -5.20
CA LEU A 89 3.70 -4.01 -6.33
C LEU A 89 2.80 -2.85 -5.86
N PRO A 90 3.37 -1.79 -5.24
CA PRO A 90 2.57 -0.67 -4.75
C PRO A 90 2.06 0.20 -5.90
N THR A 91 0.96 0.91 -5.68
CA THR A 91 0.49 1.98 -6.57
C THR A 91 0.96 3.34 -6.06
N LEU A 92 1.44 4.20 -6.96
CA LEU A 92 1.81 5.58 -6.66
C LEU A 92 0.56 6.38 -6.33
N LYS A 93 0.39 6.74 -5.05
CA LYS A 93 -0.79 7.48 -4.59
C LYS A 93 -0.56 8.27 -3.31
N THR A 94 -1.36 9.31 -3.11
CA THR A 94 -1.42 10.08 -1.87
C THR A 94 -2.15 9.33 -0.75
N HIS A 95 -1.89 9.68 0.51
CA HIS A 95 -2.55 9.10 1.67
C HIS A 95 -2.63 10.07 2.86
N GLY A 96 -3.85 10.31 3.37
CA GLY A 96 -4.08 11.34 4.39
C GLY A 96 -3.34 11.19 5.74
N HIS A 97 -2.88 9.98 6.08
CA HIS A 97 -2.08 9.73 7.30
C HIS A 97 -0.56 9.74 7.11
N SER A 98 -0.06 9.39 5.93
CA SER A 98 1.39 9.18 5.69
C SER A 98 1.93 10.06 4.56
N VAL A 99 1.12 11.03 4.10
CA VAL A 99 1.32 11.86 2.88
C VAL A 99 1.22 11.03 1.59
N THR A 100 1.96 9.93 1.52
CA THR A 100 2.06 9.04 0.35
C THR A 100 1.80 7.58 0.73
N THR A 101 1.55 6.75 -0.27
CA THR A 101 1.69 5.30 -0.20
C THR A 101 2.82 4.89 -1.14
N GLY A 102 3.52 3.83 -0.78
CA GLY A 102 4.63 3.29 -1.55
C GLY A 102 4.99 1.88 -1.10
N ALA A 103 6.19 1.45 -1.44
CA ALA A 103 6.68 0.10 -1.21
C ALA A 103 6.78 -0.24 0.28
N ILE A 104 7.29 0.69 1.11
CA ILE A 104 7.39 0.50 2.58
C ILE A 104 6.00 0.25 3.18
N LYS A 105 5.01 1.02 2.73
CA LYS A 105 3.62 0.87 3.20
C LYS A 105 2.93 -0.37 2.65
N ASN A 106 3.36 -0.93 1.52
CA ASN A 106 2.80 -2.17 0.99
C ASN A 106 3.03 -3.34 1.97
N ALA A 107 4.16 -3.33 2.69
CA ALA A 107 4.50 -4.29 3.74
C ALA A 107 3.47 -4.33 4.89
N PHE A 108 2.77 -3.20 5.13
CA PHE A 108 1.70 -3.10 6.13
C PHE A 108 0.56 -4.09 5.87
N GLY A 109 0.32 -4.42 4.59
CA GLY A 109 -0.60 -5.48 4.19
C GLY A 109 -0.06 -6.86 4.55
N GLY A 110 1.21 -7.16 4.26
CA GLY A 110 1.77 -8.50 4.43
C GLY A 110 2.11 -8.91 5.87
N LEU A 111 2.55 -7.96 6.70
CA LEU A 111 3.24 -8.27 7.97
C LEU A 111 2.42 -7.99 9.24
N LEU A 112 1.24 -7.37 9.13
CA LEU A 112 0.38 -7.09 10.29
C LEU A 112 -0.99 -7.76 10.15
N LYS A 113 -1.41 -8.44 11.24
CA LYS A 113 -2.78 -8.98 11.42
C LYS A 113 -3.84 -7.87 11.59
N GLU A 114 -5.08 -8.28 11.84
CA GLU A 114 -6.31 -7.49 11.79
C GLU A 114 -6.35 -6.26 12.74
N VAL A 115 -5.56 -6.24 13.80
CA VAL A 115 -5.49 -5.16 14.81
C VAL A 115 -4.57 -3.99 14.43
N ARG A 116 -4.12 -3.91 13.18
CA ARG A 116 -3.21 -2.87 12.66
C ARG A 116 -3.69 -1.41 12.76
N HIS A 117 -4.97 -1.16 13.02
CA HIS A 117 -5.52 0.19 13.20
C HIS A 117 -4.97 0.89 14.46
N TYR A 118 -4.45 0.15 15.45
CA TYR A 118 -3.71 0.73 16.57
C TYR A 118 -2.38 1.36 16.15
N GLY A 119 -1.76 0.85 15.07
CA GLY A 119 -0.54 1.39 14.51
C GLY A 119 -0.69 2.75 13.84
N HIS A 120 -1.92 3.20 13.54
CA HIS A 120 -2.13 4.48 12.87
C HIS A 120 -1.76 5.71 13.72
N GLU A 121 -1.73 5.58 15.05
CA GLU A 121 -1.29 6.67 15.93
C GLU A 121 0.20 7.00 15.71
N PHE A 122 1.02 5.97 15.50
CA PHE A 122 2.46 6.03 15.30
C PHE A 122 2.84 5.55 13.90
N ILE A 123 2.08 5.97 12.89
CA ILE A 123 2.15 5.38 11.55
C ILE A 123 3.56 5.49 10.95
N HIS A 124 4.30 6.56 11.23
CA HIS A 124 5.63 6.74 10.64
C HIS A 124 6.65 5.79 11.26
N GLU A 125 6.64 5.66 12.59
CA GLU A 125 7.48 4.73 13.34
C GLU A 125 7.13 3.29 12.99
N VAL A 126 5.84 2.97 12.87
CA VAL A 126 5.37 1.64 12.45
C VAL A 126 5.81 1.31 11.02
N LEU A 127 5.82 2.27 10.09
CA LEU A 127 6.31 2.03 8.73
C LEU A 127 7.82 1.72 8.73
N VAL A 128 8.60 2.40 9.55
CA VAL A 128 10.03 2.10 9.72
C VAL A 128 10.22 0.72 10.36
N ASP A 129 9.43 0.37 11.38
CA ASP A 129 9.46 -0.97 11.98
C ASP A 129 9.14 -2.07 10.98
N LEU A 130 8.17 -1.85 10.08
CA LEU A 130 7.88 -2.79 9.00
C LEU A 130 9.04 -2.94 8.04
N LEU A 131 9.75 -1.85 7.72
CA LEU A 131 10.97 -1.92 6.94
C LEU A 131 12.05 -2.75 7.66
N THR A 132 12.26 -2.50 8.96
CA THR A 132 13.16 -3.29 9.82
C THR A 132 12.81 -4.78 9.80
N MET A 133 11.53 -5.11 9.93
CA MET A 133 11.04 -6.50 9.86
C MET A 133 11.36 -7.12 8.50
N GLN A 134 11.12 -6.40 7.40
CA GLN A 134 11.39 -6.92 6.06
C GLN A 134 12.86 -7.27 5.86
N TYR A 135 13.78 -6.40 6.28
CA TYR A 135 15.22 -6.66 6.21
C TYR A 135 15.66 -7.87 7.06
N GLN A 136 14.96 -8.16 8.15
CA GLN A 136 15.24 -9.34 8.99
C GLN A 136 14.63 -10.64 8.44
N LEU A 137 13.57 -10.58 7.64
CA LEU A 137 12.85 -11.75 7.12
C LEU A 137 13.30 -12.18 5.72
N HIS A 138 13.52 -11.19 4.86
CA HIS A 138 13.62 -11.40 3.43
C HIS A 138 15.09 -11.26 2.97
N PRO A 139 15.68 -12.31 2.35
CA PRO A 139 17.03 -12.22 1.80
C PRO A 139 17.14 -11.25 0.61
N GLY A 140 16.02 -10.88 0.00
CA GLY A 140 15.97 -9.86 -1.05
C GLY A 140 14.63 -9.14 -1.04
N ILE A 141 14.66 -7.83 -1.23
CA ILE A 141 13.49 -6.97 -1.30
C ILE A 141 13.60 -6.17 -2.58
N PHE A 142 12.54 -6.17 -3.38
CA PHE A 142 12.45 -5.38 -4.59
C PHE A 142 11.07 -4.74 -4.68
N ALA A 143 10.96 -3.60 -5.32
CA ALA A 143 9.68 -2.94 -5.56
C ALA A 143 9.55 -2.61 -7.04
N VAL A 144 8.37 -2.88 -7.60
CA VAL A 144 7.92 -2.38 -8.91
C VAL A 144 6.66 -1.58 -8.68
N MET A 145 6.81 -0.26 -8.59
CA MET A 145 5.71 0.66 -8.30
C MET A 145 4.95 1.03 -9.57
N ASP A 146 3.65 0.86 -9.53
CA ASP A 146 2.72 1.25 -10.59
C ASP A 146 2.38 2.74 -10.48
N GLY A 147 2.95 3.54 -11.38
CA GLY A 147 2.63 4.96 -11.61
C GLY A 147 1.88 5.18 -12.92
N THR A 148 1.23 4.15 -13.47
CA THR A 148 0.46 4.28 -14.72
C THR A 148 -0.82 5.05 -14.47
N VAL A 149 -1.58 4.62 -13.45
CA VAL A 149 -2.79 5.26 -12.94
C VAL A 149 -2.56 5.60 -11.47
N CYS A 150 -2.20 6.85 -11.21
CA CYS A 150 -1.90 7.33 -9.88
C CYS A 150 -3.15 7.77 -9.12
N GLY A 151 -3.10 7.78 -7.78
CA GLY A 151 -4.17 8.30 -6.93
C GLY A 151 -3.83 9.65 -6.31
N ASP A 152 -4.56 10.70 -6.67
CA ASP A 152 -4.41 12.06 -6.12
C ASP A 152 -5.55 12.43 -5.15
N GLY A 153 -5.29 13.30 -4.17
CA GLY A 153 -6.30 13.83 -3.26
C GLY A 153 -6.50 13.01 -1.97
N ALA A 154 -7.77 12.80 -1.60
CA ALA A 154 -8.15 12.22 -0.31
C ALA A 154 -8.17 10.68 -0.36
N GLY A 155 -6.98 10.07 -0.37
CA GLY A 155 -6.80 8.63 -0.20
C GLY A 155 -7.17 8.15 1.22
N PRO A 156 -7.54 6.85 1.39
CA PRO A 156 -7.46 5.78 0.40
C PRO A 156 -8.73 5.54 -0.44
N ARG A 157 -9.88 6.15 -0.11
CA ARG A 157 -11.18 5.84 -0.76
C ARG A 157 -11.68 6.92 -1.73
N THR A 158 -11.40 8.20 -1.48
CA THR A 158 -12.01 9.33 -2.24
C THR A 158 -11.02 10.02 -3.16
N MET A 159 -10.10 9.25 -3.73
CA MET A 159 -9.05 9.75 -4.59
C MET A 159 -9.53 10.01 -6.02
N ARG A 160 -8.77 10.83 -6.74
CA ARG A 160 -8.92 11.10 -8.17
C ARG A 160 -7.87 10.27 -8.91
N PRO A 161 -8.27 9.37 -9.82
CA PRO A 161 -7.31 8.68 -10.67
C PRO A 161 -6.68 9.69 -11.65
N VAL A 162 -5.36 9.64 -11.82
CA VAL A 162 -4.61 10.49 -12.73
C VAL A 162 -3.63 9.63 -13.52
N ILE A 163 -3.74 9.65 -14.85
CA ILE A 163 -2.85 8.88 -15.72
C ILE A 163 -1.51 9.61 -15.82
N LYS A 164 -0.42 8.90 -15.51
CA LYS A 164 0.96 9.40 -15.62
C LYS A 164 1.88 8.49 -16.43
N ASN A 165 1.52 7.21 -16.59
CA ASN A 165 2.26 6.23 -17.42
C ASN A 165 3.69 5.93 -16.97
N TYR A 166 3.98 5.99 -15.67
CA TYR A 166 5.30 5.62 -15.13
C TYR A 166 5.28 4.23 -14.51
N ILE A 167 6.41 3.53 -14.58
CA ILE A 167 6.74 2.40 -13.71
C ILE A 167 8.06 2.73 -13.05
N LEU A 168 8.13 2.59 -11.73
CA LEU A 168 9.38 2.74 -10.99
C LEU A 168 9.81 1.37 -10.49
N ALA A 169 11.11 1.10 -10.45
CA ALA A 169 11.64 -0.14 -9.90
C ALA A 169 12.91 0.12 -9.09
N SER A 170 13.05 -0.54 -7.94
CA SER A 170 14.21 -0.37 -7.06
C SER A 170 14.32 -1.52 -6.07
N ALA A 171 15.55 -1.86 -5.68
CA ALA A 171 15.82 -2.69 -4.50
C ALA A 171 15.76 -1.86 -3.20
N ASP A 172 16.13 -0.58 -3.25
CA ASP A 172 16.03 0.34 -2.11
C ASP A 172 14.59 0.87 -1.98
N GLN A 173 13.92 0.45 -0.91
CA GLN A 173 12.53 0.80 -0.59
C GLN A 173 12.37 2.26 -0.16
N VAL A 174 13.40 2.85 0.44
CA VAL A 174 13.42 4.26 0.84
C VAL A 174 13.57 5.12 -0.41
N ALA A 175 14.51 4.76 -1.29
CA ALA A 175 14.78 5.51 -2.51
C ALA A 175 13.59 5.55 -3.47
N ILE A 176 12.91 4.43 -3.70
CA ILE A 176 11.73 4.40 -4.60
C ILE A 176 10.57 5.23 -4.05
N ASP A 177 10.34 5.18 -2.73
CA ASP A 177 9.28 5.97 -2.11
C ASP A 177 9.65 7.47 -2.08
N ALA A 178 10.93 7.81 -1.91
CA ALA A 178 11.43 9.18 -1.99
C ALA A 178 11.29 9.76 -3.40
N ILE A 179 11.69 9.02 -4.44
CA ILE A 179 11.50 9.45 -5.82
C ILE A 179 10.01 9.57 -6.16
N ALA A 180 9.18 8.63 -5.73
CA ALA A 180 7.73 8.72 -5.91
C ALA A 180 7.14 9.96 -5.21
N ALA A 181 7.58 10.28 -4.00
CA ALA A 181 7.18 11.50 -3.28
C ALA A 181 7.58 12.77 -4.04
N LYS A 182 8.84 12.85 -4.51
CA LYS A 182 9.34 13.95 -5.34
C LYS A 182 8.51 14.13 -6.61
N MET A 183 8.26 13.05 -7.34
CA MET A 183 7.44 13.07 -8.57
C MET A 183 6.00 13.51 -8.29
N MET A 184 5.43 13.17 -7.14
CA MET A 184 4.11 13.67 -6.71
C MET A 184 4.13 15.16 -6.34
N GLY A 185 5.29 15.74 -6.09
CA GLY A 185 5.46 17.15 -5.72
C GLY A 185 5.67 17.38 -4.22
N PHE A 186 5.97 16.33 -3.46
CA PHE A 186 6.32 16.43 -2.04
C PHE A 186 7.84 16.46 -1.85
N ASP A 187 8.30 17.11 -0.79
CA ASP A 187 9.68 16.96 -0.32
C ASP A 187 9.81 15.63 0.45
N PRO A 188 10.64 14.67 -0.01
CA PRO A 188 10.82 13.40 0.66
C PRO A 188 11.38 13.52 2.09
N LEU A 189 12.21 14.52 2.37
CA LEU A 189 12.85 14.71 3.68
C LEU A 189 11.87 15.26 4.73
N GLU A 190 10.79 15.91 4.28
CA GLU A 190 9.68 16.35 5.13
C GLU A 190 8.73 15.20 5.51
N ILE A 191 8.84 14.03 4.87
CA ILE A 191 8.03 12.85 5.18
C ILE A 191 8.72 12.05 6.29
N PRO A 192 8.16 11.99 7.52
CA PRO A 192 8.91 11.49 8.68
C PRO A 192 9.41 10.06 8.54
N TYR A 193 8.65 9.16 7.90
CA TYR A 193 9.06 7.76 7.78
C TYR A 193 10.23 7.58 6.81
N LEU A 194 10.35 8.41 5.77
CA LEU A 194 11.48 8.38 4.83
C LEU A 194 12.74 8.90 5.50
N ARG A 195 12.63 10.06 6.18
CA ARG A 195 13.74 10.62 6.95
C ARG A 195 14.25 9.63 8.00
N MET A 196 13.36 9.10 8.84
CA MET A 196 13.75 8.13 9.89
C MET A 196 14.36 6.86 9.30
N ALA A 197 13.81 6.32 8.20
CA ALA A 197 14.37 5.14 7.56
C ALA A 197 15.79 5.38 7.02
N ALA A 198 16.04 6.56 6.44
CA ALA A 198 17.37 6.95 5.98
C ALA A 198 18.35 7.19 7.15
N GLU A 199 17.91 7.86 8.22
CA GLU A 199 18.70 8.05 9.44
C GLU A 199 19.10 6.72 10.11
N MET A 200 18.26 5.68 9.99
CA MET A 200 18.56 4.32 10.45
C MET A 200 19.40 3.49 9.47
N GLY A 201 19.76 4.05 8.31
CA GLY A 201 20.61 3.38 7.32
C GLY A 201 19.91 2.31 6.48
N TYR A 202 18.57 2.34 6.38
CA TYR A 202 17.82 1.38 5.56
C TYR A 202 17.75 1.71 4.07
N GLY A 203 18.23 2.89 3.67
CA GLY A 203 18.24 3.35 2.29
C GLY A 203 18.44 4.86 2.18
N VAL A 204 18.33 5.40 0.98
CA VAL A 204 18.57 6.82 0.70
C VAL A 204 17.25 7.56 0.49
N ALA A 205 17.04 8.67 1.21
CA ALA A 205 15.84 9.49 1.10
C ALA A 205 16.02 10.81 0.35
N ASP A 206 17.25 11.36 0.26
CA ASP A 206 17.49 12.59 -0.50
C ASP A 206 17.57 12.26 -2.01
N PRO A 207 16.67 12.81 -2.85
CA PRO A 207 16.71 12.57 -4.29
C PRO A 207 18.01 12.96 -4.98
N LYS A 208 18.83 13.83 -4.38
CA LYS A 208 20.14 14.22 -4.95
C LYS A 208 21.16 13.08 -4.87
N ASP A 209 20.99 12.18 -3.91
CA ASP A 209 21.88 11.04 -3.68
C ASP A 209 21.33 9.74 -4.30
N ILE A 210 20.24 9.84 -5.07
CA ILE A 210 19.60 8.71 -5.76
C ILE A 210 19.90 8.78 -7.25
N GLU A 211 20.54 7.75 -7.78
CA GLU A 211 20.71 7.58 -9.23
C GLU A 211 19.41 7.09 -9.87
N VAL A 212 18.92 7.81 -10.88
CA VAL A 212 17.75 7.42 -11.67
C VAL A 212 18.22 6.95 -13.03
N ILE A 213 17.99 5.67 -13.32
CA ILE A 213 18.27 5.07 -14.63
C ILE A 213 16.99 5.07 -15.46
N GLY A 214 17.08 5.50 -16.72
CA GLY A 214 15.95 5.55 -17.66
C GLY A 214 15.54 6.98 -18.00
N GLU A 215 14.25 7.30 -17.84
CA GLU A 215 13.70 8.62 -18.18
C GLU A 215 14.19 9.70 -17.20
N ASP A 216 14.53 10.88 -17.72
CA ASP A 216 14.88 12.03 -16.89
C ASP A 216 13.64 12.58 -16.17
N ILE A 217 13.60 12.38 -14.84
CA ILE A 217 12.54 12.87 -13.95
C ILE A 217 12.91 14.15 -13.21
N SER A 218 13.99 14.84 -13.59
CA SER A 218 14.47 16.05 -12.92
C SER A 218 13.38 17.13 -12.81
N ARG A 219 12.59 17.30 -13.88
CA ARG A 219 11.49 18.26 -14.01
C ARG A 219 10.11 17.69 -13.71
N VAL A 220 10.02 16.41 -13.35
CA VAL A 220 8.73 15.77 -13.08
C VAL A 220 8.22 16.22 -11.71
N ASN A 221 7.07 16.89 -11.73
CA ASN A 221 6.27 17.21 -10.55
C ASN A 221 4.80 17.17 -10.94
N PHE A 222 4.03 16.30 -10.31
CA PHE A 222 2.63 16.08 -10.65
C PHE A 222 1.67 17.07 -9.97
N GLY A 223 2.16 17.85 -9.00
CA GLY A 223 1.34 18.79 -8.23
C GLY A 223 0.22 18.11 -7.46
N PHE A 224 0.47 16.92 -6.92
CA PHE A 224 -0.54 16.20 -6.14
C PHE A 224 -0.74 16.85 -4.78
N GLU A 225 -1.96 16.70 -4.26
CA GLU A 225 -2.33 17.25 -2.97
C GLU A 225 -2.76 16.12 -2.03
N SER A 226 -2.07 15.95 -0.91
CA SER A 226 -2.53 15.06 0.15
C SER A 226 -3.62 15.75 0.97
N LYS A 227 -4.89 15.40 0.71
CA LYS A 227 -6.04 15.88 1.49
C LYS A 227 -6.47 14.85 2.52
N ARG A 228 -6.84 15.31 3.71
CA ARG A 228 -7.50 14.46 4.71
C ARG A 228 -8.99 14.40 4.37
N SER A 229 -9.55 13.19 4.23
CA SER A 229 -11.00 13.03 4.14
C SER A 229 -11.66 13.40 5.47
N PHE A 230 -12.96 13.69 5.48
CA PHE A 230 -13.71 13.97 6.71
C PHE A 230 -13.55 12.85 7.76
N VAL A 231 -13.53 11.60 7.29
CA VAL A 231 -13.31 10.40 8.14
C VAL A 231 -11.90 10.41 8.76
N ILE A 232 -10.86 10.71 7.98
CA ILE A 232 -9.47 10.77 8.46
C ILE A 232 -9.28 11.95 9.42
N TRP A 233 -9.87 13.10 9.11
CA TRP A 233 -9.85 14.28 9.98
C TRP A 233 -10.51 13.97 11.34
N GLY A 234 -11.69 13.33 11.32
CA GLY A 234 -12.39 12.90 12.53
C GLY A 234 -11.57 11.90 13.37
N ASP A 235 -10.99 10.88 12.74
CA ASP A 235 -10.11 9.91 13.41
C ASP A 235 -8.90 10.59 14.07
N GLN A 236 -8.26 11.54 13.38
CA GLN A 236 -7.15 12.31 13.97
C GLN A 236 -7.58 13.21 15.13
N MET A 237 -8.76 13.83 15.07
CA MET A 237 -9.27 14.62 16.19
C MET A 237 -9.51 13.77 17.43
N ILE A 238 -9.98 12.54 17.25
CA ILE A 238 -10.20 11.58 18.35
C ILE A 238 -8.87 11.05 18.89
N ARG A 239 -7.86 10.82 18.05
CA ARG A 239 -6.57 10.25 18.49
C ARG A 239 -5.60 11.30 19.04
N LYS A 240 -5.46 12.42 18.35
CA LYS A 240 -4.41 13.44 18.59
C LYS A 240 -4.97 14.84 18.87
N GLY A 241 -6.26 15.06 18.62
CA GLY A 241 -6.89 16.37 18.77
C GLY A 241 -7.69 16.53 20.06
N PHE A 242 -8.56 17.55 20.06
CA PHE A 242 -9.36 17.94 21.24
C PHE A 242 -10.39 16.88 21.68
N LEU A 243 -10.70 15.89 20.83
CA LEU A 243 -11.59 14.78 21.15
C LEU A 243 -10.86 13.61 21.85
N ARG A 244 -9.55 13.71 22.09
CA ARG A 244 -8.74 12.71 22.80
C ARG A 244 -9.29 12.27 24.17
N PRO A 245 -9.90 13.14 25.01
CA PRO A 245 -10.52 12.69 26.26
C PRO A 245 -11.62 11.63 26.07
N PHE A 246 -12.23 11.57 24.87
CA PHE A 246 -13.25 10.59 24.52
C PHE A 246 -12.71 9.37 23.77
N TYR A 247 -11.38 9.26 23.61
CA TYR A 247 -10.72 8.19 22.87
C TYR A 247 -11.19 6.80 23.31
N TRP A 248 -11.26 6.57 24.62
CA TRP A 248 -11.66 5.27 25.16
C TRP A 248 -13.13 4.93 24.85
N LEU A 249 -14.02 5.93 24.89
CA LEU A 249 -15.43 5.75 24.57
C LEU A 249 -15.68 5.49 23.08
N LEU A 250 -14.97 6.21 22.20
CA LEU A 250 -15.21 6.19 20.75
C LEU A 250 -14.47 5.08 20.01
N LEU A 251 -13.28 4.68 20.49
CA LEU A 251 -12.41 3.73 19.79
C LEU A 251 -12.09 2.43 20.58
N LYS A 252 -12.40 2.35 21.88
CA LYS A 252 -12.15 1.16 22.72
C LYS A 252 -13.42 0.54 23.31
N SER A 253 -14.59 1.16 23.14
CA SER A 253 -15.87 0.59 23.59
C SER A 253 -16.51 -0.27 22.48
N PRO A 254 -17.49 -1.14 22.83
CA PRO A 254 -18.29 -1.89 21.84
C PRO A 254 -19.02 -0.99 20.81
N LEU A 255 -19.12 0.32 21.06
CA LEU A 255 -19.69 1.31 20.15
C LEU A 255 -18.75 1.66 18.97
N TRP A 256 -17.52 1.14 18.93
CA TRP A 256 -16.59 1.34 17.82
C TRP A 256 -17.15 0.85 16.46
N VAL A 257 -18.14 -0.07 16.46
CA VAL A 257 -18.84 -0.56 15.25
C VAL A 257 -19.45 0.57 14.42
N TRP A 258 -19.83 1.69 15.06
CA TRP A 258 -20.44 2.83 14.38
C TRP A 258 -19.47 3.56 13.44
N ALA A 259 -18.17 3.59 13.71
CA ALA A 259 -17.21 4.32 12.88
C ALA A 259 -16.97 3.66 11.49
N PRO A 260 -16.72 2.33 11.39
CA PRO A 260 -16.73 1.61 10.12
C PRO A 260 -18.09 1.69 9.41
N PHE A 261 -19.21 1.60 10.15
CA PHE A 261 -20.55 1.69 9.58
C PHE A 261 -20.82 3.07 8.97
N ALA A 262 -20.57 4.16 9.70
CA ALA A 262 -20.73 5.53 9.21
C ALA A 262 -19.81 5.83 8.02
N SER A 263 -18.58 5.31 8.03
CA SER A 263 -17.67 5.40 6.89
C SER A 263 -18.23 4.68 5.66
N ASN A 264 -18.71 3.45 5.81
CA ASN A 264 -19.32 2.70 4.71
C ASN A 264 -20.59 3.39 4.19
N VAL A 265 -21.48 3.86 5.07
CA VAL A 265 -22.69 4.62 4.68
C VAL A 265 -22.32 5.87 3.87
N TYR A 266 -21.35 6.67 4.32
CA TYR A 266 -20.91 7.85 3.59
C TYR A 266 -20.32 7.50 2.21
N HIS A 267 -19.46 6.47 2.16
CA HIS A 267 -18.83 6.07 0.91
C HIS A 267 -19.82 5.45 -0.08
N ASP A 268 -20.68 4.54 0.39
CA ASP A 268 -21.53 3.73 -0.46
C ASP A 268 -22.83 4.44 -0.85
N LEU A 269 -23.43 5.24 0.06
CA LEU A 269 -24.72 5.91 -0.21
C LEU A 269 -24.57 7.34 -0.75
N PHE A 270 -23.46 8.03 -0.45
CA PHE A 270 -23.30 9.43 -0.86
C PHE A 270 -22.16 9.62 -1.85
N TRP A 271 -20.94 9.21 -1.51
CA TRP A 271 -19.79 9.51 -2.38
C TRP A 271 -19.82 8.70 -3.68
N TYR A 272 -20.07 7.39 -3.61
CA TYR A 272 -20.05 6.52 -4.78
C TYR A 272 -21.13 6.88 -5.82
N PRO A 273 -22.41 7.09 -5.45
CA PRO A 273 -23.44 7.44 -6.43
C PRO A 273 -23.24 8.83 -7.05
N ILE A 274 -22.75 9.80 -6.28
CA ILE A 274 -22.67 11.21 -6.72
C ILE A 274 -21.37 11.53 -7.45
N ILE A 275 -20.24 10.99 -6.96
CA ILE A 275 -18.90 11.35 -7.43
C ILE A 275 -18.17 10.14 -8.01
N GLY A 276 -18.26 8.99 -7.35
CA GLY A 276 -17.52 7.77 -7.71
C GLY A 276 -17.90 7.23 -9.08
N ARG A 277 -19.20 7.06 -9.36
CA ARG A 277 -19.69 6.49 -10.63
C ARG A 277 -19.18 7.28 -11.84
N ARG A 278 -19.32 8.61 -11.83
CA ARG A 278 -18.84 9.47 -12.91
C ARG A 278 -17.33 9.33 -13.14
N ARG A 279 -16.54 9.31 -12.07
CA ARG A 279 -15.08 9.14 -12.18
C ARG A 279 -14.68 7.78 -12.73
N ILE A 280 -15.40 6.72 -12.35
CA ILE A 280 -15.18 5.38 -12.90
C ILE A 280 -15.52 5.38 -14.39
N GLU A 281 -16.68 5.89 -14.80
CA GLU A 281 -17.08 5.97 -16.21
C GLU A 281 -16.07 6.78 -17.05
N GLU A 282 -15.56 7.90 -16.53
CA GLU A 282 -14.50 8.68 -17.16
C GLU A 282 -13.20 7.88 -17.29
N PHE A 283 -12.80 7.16 -16.24
CA PHE A 283 -11.62 6.29 -16.27
C PHE A 283 -11.75 5.14 -17.28
N MET A 284 -12.92 4.48 -17.35
CA MET A 284 -13.16 3.36 -18.27
C MET A 284 -12.98 3.76 -19.74
N ARG A 285 -13.19 5.03 -20.09
CA ARG A 285 -13.00 5.55 -21.46
C ARG A 285 -11.53 5.70 -21.86
N THR A 286 -10.60 5.66 -20.91
CA THR A 286 -9.16 5.81 -21.14
C THR A 286 -8.54 4.50 -21.68
N ASN A 287 -7.30 4.56 -22.18
CA ASN A 287 -6.59 3.36 -22.63
C ASN A 287 -6.39 2.34 -21.50
N TRP A 288 -6.14 2.80 -20.27
CA TRP A 288 -6.03 1.93 -19.10
C TRP A 288 -7.36 1.32 -18.69
N GLY A 289 -8.45 2.08 -18.80
CA GLY A 289 -9.80 1.58 -18.58
C GLY A 289 -10.16 0.45 -19.54
N LYS A 290 -9.93 0.66 -20.84
CA LYS A 290 -10.15 -0.35 -21.88
C LYS A 290 -9.25 -1.59 -21.68
N LEU A 291 -7.99 -1.38 -21.33
CA LEU A 291 -7.08 -2.48 -21.01
C LEU A 291 -7.58 -3.27 -19.80
N PHE A 292 -8.04 -2.59 -18.75
CA PHE A 292 -8.63 -3.23 -17.57
C PHE A 292 -9.85 -4.09 -17.93
N GLU A 293 -10.72 -3.63 -18.84
CA GLU A 293 -11.86 -4.43 -19.35
C GLU A 293 -11.42 -5.66 -20.12
N SER A 294 -10.32 -5.57 -20.88
CA SER A 294 -9.81 -6.71 -21.64
C SER A 294 -9.37 -7.88 -20.74
N TYR A 295 -8.95 -7.59 -19.51
CA TYR A 295 -8.64 -8.63 -18.52
C TYR A 295 -9.94 -9.26 -17.99
N GLY A 296 -10.21 -10.49 -18.45
CA GLY A 296 -11.41 -11.26 -18.07
C GLY A 296 -12.51 -11.29 -19.14
N ALA A 297 -12.36 -10.54 -20.24
CA ALA A 297 -13.30 -10.58 -21.37
C ALA A 297 -13.33 -11.94 -22.13
N GLY A 298 -12.40 -12.85 -21.82
CA GLY A 298 -12.36 -14.22 -22.36
C GLY A 298 -12.59 -15.32 -21.31
N ALA A 299 -12.93 -14.99 -20.05
CA ALA A 299 -13.13 -15.97 -18.98
C ALA A 299 -14.61 -16.41 -18.85
N GLY A 300 -15.36 -16.33 -19.96
CA GLY A 300 -16.80 -16.60 -20.01
C GLY A 300 -17.28 -16.78 -21.45
N SER A 301 -16.80 -17.83 -22.11
CA SER A 301 -17.45 -18.48 -23.26
C SER A 301 -17.27 -19.98 -23.13
#